data_AF-A0AAW5UWA0-F1
#
_entry.id   AF-A0AAW5UWA0-F1
#
_cell.length_a   1.000
_cell.length_b   1.000
_cell.length_c   1.000
_cell.angle_alpha   90.00
_cell.angle_beta   90.00
_cell.angle_gamma   90.00
#
_symmetry.space_group_name_H-M   'P 1'
#
loop_
_entity.id
_entity.type
_entity.pdbx_description
1 polymer ?
#
loop_
_entity_poly.entity_id
_entity_poly.type
_entity_poly.pdbx_seq_one_letter_code
_entity_poly.pdbx_strand_id
1 'polypeptide(L)' 'MLIMDYLDNMEEEYHKVYPDDPCPMEGGYKASFERFVIESIGAE' A
#
# COMPACT_ATOMS: atom_id res chain seq x y z
N MET A 1 -7.77 2.54 -10.66
CA MET A 1 -6.55 1.90 -11.20
C MET A 1 -5.32 2.75 -10.98
N LEU A 2 -5.24 3.98 -11.49
CA LEU A 2 -4.04 4.85 -11.34
C LEU A 2 -3.43 4.91 -9.94
N ILE A 3 -4.24 5.04 -8.88
CA ILE A 3 -3.74 5.06 -7.50
C ILE A 3 -3.22 3.69 -7.03
N MET A 4 -3.84 2.60 -7.47
CA MET A 4 -3.40 1.24 -7.13
C MET A 4 -2.09 0.91 -7.83
N ASP A 5 -1.98 1.27 -9.12
CA ASP A 5 -0.74 1.09 -9.88
C ASP A 5 0.40 1.92 -9.29
N TYR A 6 0.11 3.12 -8.77
CA TYR A 6 1.09 3.93 -8.05
C TYR A 6 1.57 3.26 -6.76
N LEU A 7 0.66 2.67 -5.97
CA LEU A 7 1.01 1.99 -4.72
C LEU A 7 1.81 0.71 -4.96
N ASP A 8 1.47 -0.03 -6.03
CA ASP A 8 2.26 -1.21 -6.46
C ASP A 8 3.69 -0.77 -6.86
N ASN A 9 3.83 0.28 -7.68
CA ASN A 9 5.15 0.83 -8.05
C ASN A 9 5.95 1.32 -6.83
N MET A 10 5.28 1.96 -5.87
CA MET A 10 5.94 2.46 -4.66
C MET A 10 6.49 1.32 -3.81
N GLU A 11 5.79 0.19 -3.75
CA GLU A 11 6.26 -1.01 -3.05
C GLU A 11 7.45 -1.66 -3.76
N GLU A 12 7.45 -1.70 -5.10
CA GLU A 12 8.59 -2.17 -5.88
C GLU A 12 9.82 -1.28 -5.67
N GLU A 13 9.67 0.04 -5.68
CA GLU A 13 10.78 0.98 -5.43
C GLU A 13 11.30 0.85 -3.99
N TYR A 14 10.43 0.63 -3.01
CA TYR A 14 10.84 0.40 -1.63
C TYR A 14 11.76 -0.83 -1.52
N HIS A 15 11.36 -1.97 -2.09
CA HIS A 15 12.16 -3.20 -2.02
C HIS A 15 13.43 -3.15 -2.89
N LYS A 16 13.53 -2.25 -3.88
CA LYS A 16 14.82 -1.99 -4.55
C LYS A 16 15.85 -1.35 -3.62
N VAL A 17 15.39 -0.53 -2.68
CA VAL A 17 16.25 0.13 -1.68
C VAL A 17 16.45 -0.77 -0.45
N TYR A 18 15.40 -1.47 -0.03
CA TYR A 18 15.36 -2.32 1.16
C TYR A 18 14.84 -3.73 0.81
N PRO A 19 15.67 -4.58 0.18
CA PRO A 19 15.22 -5.87 -0.38
C PRO A 19 14.85 -6.92 0.67
N ASP A 20 15.49 -6.84 1.85
CA ASP A 20 15.30 -7.79 2.94
C ASP A 20 14.27 -7.30 3.98
N ASP A 21 13.90 -6.01 3.93
CA ASP A 21 12.95 -5.44 4.87
C ASP A 21 11.52 -5.66 4.36
N PRO A 22 10.58 -6.04 5.24
CA PRO A 22 9.18 -6.06 4.87
C PRO A 22 8.69 -4.64 4.55
N CYS A 23 7.62 -4.55 3.76
CA CYS A 23 6.89 -3.30 3.57
C CYS A 23 6.47 -2.72 4.94
N PRO A 24 6.67 -1.42 5.19
CA PRO A 24 6.37 -0.80 6.48
C PRO A 24 4.87 -0.72 6.77
N MET A 25 4.03 -0.88 5.74
CA MET A 25 2.58 -0.90 5.85
C MET A 25 2.09 -2.34 5.94
N GLU A 26 1.21 -2.62 6.90
CA GLU A 26 0.64 -3.94 7.11
C GLU A 26 -0.08 -4.42 5.83
N GLY A 27 0.37 -5.55 5.29
CA GLY A 27 -0.18 -6.12 4.06
C GLY A 27 0.18 -5.37 2.77
N GLY A 28 1.07 -4.38 2.83
CA GLY A 28 1.49 -3.59 1.67
C GLY A 28 0.76 -2.25 1.55
N TYR A 29 1.33 -1.33 0.77
CA TYR A 29 0.77 0.03 0.60
C TYR A 29 -0.63 0.01 0.00
N LYS A 30 -0.85 -0.87 -0.98
CA LYS A 30 -2.14 -1.05 -1.65
C LYS A 30 -3.22 -1.56 -0.72
N ALA A 31 -2.94 -2.65 0.01
CA ALA A 31 -3.91 -3.23 0.94
C ALA A 31 -4.24 -2.26 2.09
N SER A 32 -3.24 -1.55 2.60
CA SER A 32 -3.44 -0.51 3.62
C SER A 32 -4.32 0.63 3.11
N PHE A 33 -4.16 1.06 1.86
CA PHE A 33 -5.02 2.09 1.26
C PHE A 33 -6.45 1.58 1.03
N GLU A 34 -6.63 0.36 0.53
CA GLU A 34 -7.95 -0.26 0.38
C GLU A 34 -8.70 -0.35 1.71
N ARG A 35 -8.00 -0.78 2.76
CA ARG A 35 -8.53 -0.82 4.13
C ARG A 35 -8.92 0.57 4.61
N PHE A 36 -8.05 1.56 4.45
CA PHE A 36 -8.34 2.96 4.82
C PHE A 36 -9.60 3.49 4.12
N VAL A 37 -9.76 3.21 2.82
CA VAL A 37 -10.93 3.64 2.05
C VAL A 37 -12.20 2.96 2.57
N ILE A 38 -12.17 1.65 2.83
CA ILE A 38 -13.32 0.92 3.38
C ILE A 38 -13.69 1.46 4.77
N GLU A 39 -12.71 1.64 5.66
CA GLU A 39 -12.92 2.18 7.01
C GLU A 39 -13.45 3.62 6.94
N SER A 40 -12.98 4.44 6.01
CA SER A 40 -13.44 5.83 5.86
C SER A 40 -14.84 5.95 5.26
N ILE A 41 -15.24 5.02 4.39
CA ILE A 41 -16.59 4.99 3.78
C ILE A 41 -17.60 4.29 4.70
N GLY A 42 -17.16 3.31 5.49
CA GLY A 42 -18.01 2.59 6.44
C GLY A 42 -18.15 3.23 7.82
N ALA A 43 -17.47 4.36 8.08
CA ALA A 43 -17.54 5.11 9.33
C ALA A 43 -18.73 6.09 9.40
N GLU A 44 -19.89 5.69 8.89
CA GLU A 44 -21.19 6.38 9.10
C GLU A 44 -21.95 5.80 10.30
#